data_AF-A0A932PQ59-F1
#
_entry.id   AF-A0A932PQ59-F1
#
_cell.length_a   1.000
_cell.length_b   1.000
_cell.length_c   1.000
_cell.angle_alpha   90.00
_cell.angle_beta   90.00
_cell.angle_gamma   90.00
#
_symmetry.space_group_name_H-M   'P 1'
#
loop_
_entity.id
_entity.type
_entity.pdbx_description
1 polymer ?
#
loop_
_entity_poly.entity_id
_entity_poly.type
_entity_poly.pdbx_seq_one_letter_code
_entity_poly.pdbx_strand_id
1 'polypeptide(L)' 'MNVWARVNHVGWVHLWRRREDFEAAEPSAHFLNGRTDPRWLELALTADQKIGLEAGELVELEDPGYFDDET' A
#
# COMPACT_ATOMS: atom_id res chain seq x y z
N MET A 1 -11.12 -2.70 -5.14
CA MET A 1 -10.52 -1.58 -5.92
C MET A 1 -9.01 -1.77 -5.94
N ASN A 2 -8.28 -1.29 -6.95
CA ASN A 2 -6.80 -1.31 -6.89
C ASN A 2 -6.29 -0.06 -6.18
N VAL A 3 -5.20 -0.22 -5.43
CA VAL A 3 -4.51 0.84 -4.72
C VAL A 3 -3.01 0.73 -4.97
N TRP A 4 -2.31 1.83 -4.73
CA TRP A 4 -0.86 1.90 -4.88
C TRP A 4 -0.22 1.95 -3.50
N ALA A 5 0.67 1.00 -3.23
CA ALA A 5 1.30 0.84 -1.93
C ALA A 5 2.81 1.02 -2.02
N ARG A 6 3.40 1.58 -0.98
CA ARG A 6 4.85 1.61 -0.77
C ARG A 6 5.18 1.33 0.68
N VAL A 7 6.17 0.49 0.93
CA VAL A 7 6.69 0.24 2.27
C VAL A 7 8.01 0.99 2.44
N ASN A 8 8.17 1.70 3.55
CA ASN A 8 9.45 2.31 3.88
C ASN A 8 10.35 1.35 4.68
N HIS A 9 11.63 1.70 4.84
CA HIS A 9 12.62 0.87 5.53
C HIS A 9 12.27 0.49 6.99
N VAL A 10 11.34 1.22 7.64
CA VAL A 10 10.90 0.96 9.01
C VAL A 10 9.72 -0.04 9.04
N GLY A 11 9.07 -0.28 7.91
CA GLY A 11 7.90 -1.16 7.79
C GLY A 11 6.57 -0.42 7.86
N TRP A 12 6.57 0.91 7.72
CA TRP A 12 5.32 1.66 7.51
C TRP A 12 4.89 1.53 6.06
N VAL A 13 3.59 1.31 5.89
CA VAL A 13 2.93 1.17 4.59
C VAL A 13 2.18 2.47 4.31
N HIS A 14 2.38 2.98 3.12
CA HIS A 14 1.67 4.12 2.57
C HIS A 14 0.77 3.64 1.42
N LEU A 15 -0.49 4.09 1.40
CA LEU A 15 -1.48 3.72 0.39
C LEU A 15 -2.02 4.98 -0.31
N TRP A 16 -2.02 4.96 -1.64
CA TRP A 16 -2.64 5.95 -2.51
C TRP A 16 -3.75 5.31 -3.34
N ARG A 17 -4.80 6.07 -3.65
CA ARG A 17 -5.89 5.63 -4.54
C ARG A 17 -5.48 5.62 -6.01
N ARG A 18 -4.53 6.47 -6.36
CA ARG A 18 -4.08 6.72 -7.73
C ARG A 18 -2.56 6.81 -7.74
N ARG A 19 -1.97 6.39 -8.85
CA ARG A 19 -0.51 6.46 -9.03
C ARG A 19 -0.03 7.90 -9.10
N GLU A 20 -0.84 8.73 -9.75
CA GLU A 20 -0.57 10.14 -10.03
C GLU A 20 -0.39 10.95 -8.74
N ASP A 21 -1.10 10.60 -7.68
CA ASP A 21 -0.97 11.26 -6.37
C ASP A 21 0.44 11.05 -5.80
N PHE A 22 0.99 9.85 -5.90
CA PHE A 22 2.38 9.59 -5.52
C PHE A 22 3.38 10.35 -6.40
N GLU A 23 3.17 10.35 -7.72
CA GLU A 23 4.05 11.02 -8.68
C GLU A 23 4.04 12.54 -8.53
N ALA A 24 2.91 13.12 -8.11
CA ALA A 24 2.76 14.53 -7.75
C ALA A 24 3.30 14.88 -6.35
N ALA A 25 3.84 13.91 -5.62
CA ALA A 25 4.30 14.05 -4.23
C ALA A 25 3.19 14.46 -3.24
N GLU A 26 1.95 14.06 -3.52
CA GLU A 26 0.83 14.23 -2.60
C GLU A 26 0.91 13.24 -1.42
N PRO A 27 0.34 13.59 -0.26
CA PRO A 27 0.25 12.68 0.88
C PRO A 27 -0.49 11.38 0.54
N SER A 28 -0.06 10.27 1.15
CA SER A 28 -0.80 9.01 1.08
C SER A 28 -2.17 9.15 1.75
N ALA A 29 -3.21 8.60 1.13
CA ALA A 29 -4.56 8.63 1.66
C ALA A 29 -4.70 7.78 2.94
N HIS A 30 -3.97 6.67 3.04
CA HIS A 30 -3.82 5.89 4.27
C HIS A 30 -2.36 5.59 4.59
N PHE A 31 -2.09 5.47 5.90
CA PHE A 31 -0.78 5.14 6.45
C PHE A 31 -0.97 4.22 7.67
N LEU A 32 -0.19 3.15 7.74
CA LEU A 32 -0.32 2.13 8.78
C LEU A 32 0.97 1.34 9.01
N ASN A 33 1.09 0.69 10.16
CA ASN A 33 2.25 -0.13 10.48
C ASN A 33 2.04 -1.55 9.93
N GLY A 34 2.75 -1.90 8.84
CA GLY A 34 2.60 -3.18 8.17
C GLY A 34 3.06 -4.39 8.99
N ARG A 35 3.71 -4.19 10.15
CA ARG A 35 4.10 -5.29 11.05
C ARG A 35 3.01 -5.66 12.04
N THR A 36 2.01 -4.81 12.22
CA THR A 36 0.98 -4.98 13.26
C THR A 36 -0.43 -4.88 12.72
N ASP A 37 -0.62 -4.30 11.54
CA ASP A 37 -1.95 -4.18 10.95
C ASP A 37 -2.43 -5.54 10.39
N PRO A 38 -3.54 -6.08 10.90
CA PRO A 38 -4.03 -7.39 10.49
C PRO A 38 -4.47 -7.43 9.02
N ARG A 39 -5.10 -6.37 8.51
CA ARG A 39 -5.57 -6.33 7.11
C ARG A 39 -4.39 -6.34 6.15
N TRP A 40 -3.29 -5.66 6.52
CA TRP A 40 -2.06 -5.72 5.74
C TRP A 40 -1.37 -7.08 5.81
N LEU A 41 -1.30 -7.70 7.00
CA LEU A 41 -0.64 -8.99 7.19
C LEU A 41 -1.39 -10.15 6.50
N GLU A 42 -2.71 -10.05 6.37
CA GLU A 42 -3.56 -11.04 5.72
C GLU A 42 -3.67 -10.84 4.20
N LEU A 43 -3.09 -9.75 3.66
CA LEU A 43 -3.13 -9.44 2.24
C LEU A 43 -2.39 -10.51 1.42
N ALA A 44 -3.09 -11.07 0.43
CA ALA A 44 -2.50 -11.98 -0.54
C ALA A 44 -1.65 -11.22 -1.57
N LEU A 45 -0.33 -11.31 -1.46
CA LEU A 45 0.63 -10.70 -2.38
C LEU A 45 1.24 -11.75 -3.32
N THR A 46 1.43 -11.38 -4.58
CA THR A 46 2.28 -12.15 -5.49
C THR A 46 3.76 -12.01 -5.09
N ALA A 47 4.61 -12.91 -5.59
CA ALA A 47 6.05 -12.85 -5.34
C ALA A 47 6.66 -11.52 -5.79
N ASP A 48 6.28 -11.03 -6.97
CA ASP A 48 6.79 -9.78 -7.54
C ASP A 48 6.35 -8.56 -6.72
N GLN A 49 5.08 -8.54 -6.29
CA GLN A 49 4.58 -7.47 -5.41
C GLN A 49 5.33 -7.43 -4.09
N LYS A 50 5.58 -8.61 -3.49
CA LYS A 50 6.35 -8.71 -2.26
C LYS A 50 7.77 -8.18 -2.43
N ILE A 51 8.46 -8.61 -3.49
CA ILE A 51 9.83 -8.15 -3.79
C ILE A 51 9.86 -6.63 -4.02
N GLY A 52 8.92 -6.08 -4.79
CA GLY A 52 8.84 -4.63 -5.02
C GLY A 52 8.60 -3.84 -3.73
N LEU A 53 7.67 -4.30 -2.89
CA LEU A 53 7.40 -3.67 -1.58
C LEU A 53 8.62 -3.75 -0.65
N GLU A 54 9.33 -4.88 -0.61
CA GLU A 54 10.57 -5.05 0.15
C GLU A 54 11.71 -4.15 -0.36
N ALA A 55 11.75 -3.88 -1.66
CA ALA A 55 12.66 -2.91 -2.28
C ALA A 55 12.24 -1.44 -2.09
N GLY A 56 11.06 -1.20 -1.51
CA GLY A 56 10.50 0.14 -1.31
C GLY A 56 9.98 0.79 -2.58
N GLU A 57 9.62 -0.01 -3.59
CA GLU A 57 8.97 0.41 -4.83
C GLU A 57 7.48 0.73 -4.59
N LEU A 58 6.90 1.49 -5.52
CA LEU A 58 5.46 1.70 -5.57
C LEU A 58 4.81 0.55 -6.35
N VAL A 59 3.96 -0.21 -5.67
CA VAL A 59 3.36 -1.44 -6.19
C VAL A 59 1.84 -1.31 -6.23
N GLU A 60 1.22 -1.72 -7.33
CA GLU A 60 -0.24 -1.83 -7.43
C GLU A 60 -0.71 -3.15 -6.79
N LEU A 61 -1.73 -3.06 -5.95
CA LEU A 61 -2.34 -4.21 -5.28
C LEU A 61 -3.85 -4.04 -5.11
N GLU A 62 -4.55 -5.14 -4.87
CA GLU A 62 -5.96 -5.10 -4.52
C GLU A 62 -6.11 -4.50 -3.12
N ASP A 63 -7.04 -3.56 -2.95
CA ASP A 63 -7.30 -2.90 -1.67
C ASP A 63 -7.70 -3.93 -0.60
N PRO A 64 -6.97 -4.02 0.52
CA PRO A 64 -7.33 -4.87 1.67
C PRO A 64 -8.56 -4.39 2.46
N GLY A 65 -9.38 -3.52 1.87
CA GLY A 65 -10.57 -2.91 2.47
C GLY A 65 -10.29 -1.64 3.27
N TYR A 66 -9.24 -0.89 2.95
CA TYR A 66 -9.02 0.42 3.60
C TYR A 66 -9.89 1.53 3.00
N PHE A 67 -10.35 1.35 1.75
CA PHE A 67 -11.15 2.34 1.03
C PHE A 67 -12.62 1.91 0.82
N ASP A 68 -13.08 0.85 1.49
CA ASP A 68 -14.44 0.30 1.31
C ASP A 68 -15.54 1.23 1.87
N ASP A 69 -15.24 2.06 2.89
CA ASP A 69 -16.23 2.92 3.58
C ASP A 69 -16.55 4.24 2.85
N GLU A 70 -15.99 4.49 1.65
CA GLU A 70 -16.12 5.77 0.93
C GLU A 70 -17.05 5.71 -0.30
N THR A 71 -18.10 4.88 -0.22
CA THR A 71 -19.15 4.79 -1.26
C THR A 71 -20.34 5.73 -1.03
#